data_AF-A0AAD6EKX9-F1
#
_entry.id   AF-A0AAD6EKX9-F1
#
_cell.length_a   1.000
_cell.length_b   1.000
_cell.length_c   1.000
_cell.angle_alpha   90.00
_cell.angle_beta   90.00
_cell.angle_gamma   90.00
#
_symmetry.space_group_name_H-M   'P 1'
#
loop_
_entity.id
_entity.type
_entity.pdbx_description
1 polymer ?
#
loop_
_entity_poly.entity_id
_entity_poly.type
_entity_poly.pdbx_seq_one_letter_code
_entity_poly.pdbx_strand_id
1 'polypeptide(L)'
;MALAQANLHCEDRCQLVSGPLSNIVPNGPSGVFVGIYDGHGGEICSQFVLDHLFNDLKTAITNHHGHMDDGTVLQEAYLSTEGLFLELVRRNWEQIPKLASMGSCCLSGLVHGNKLYVANAGDSRAVVARWADGEEQPHVQQLSTDHNANDEAIRNELTAEHPDDPDLFRVVNGSHRVRGRIQVTRAIGDEYLKSNEFNRDPLEARYRQERPIIRPILKALPTIRSYDLEPNDRFVIFGSDGLWNEVSNDEAVSIVKGSSRSGAAKALLKEALDKAGNRNNLQYRDLVKLPLPDKRYHHDDISIVVLFFDDLPEPVIHQTLTVEV
;
A
#
# COMPACT_ATOMS: atom_id res chain seq x y z
N MET A 1 -9.43 3.38 -11.72
CA MET A 1 -9.58 3.02 -10.31
C MET A 1 -10.85 2.19 -10.13
N ALA A 2 -10.83 1.18 -9.26
CA ALA A 2 -11.97 0.35 -8.91
C ALA A 2 -11.87 -0.05 -7.43
N LEU A 3 -13.02 -0.24 -6.78
CA LEU A 3 -13.11 -0.65 -5.38
C LEU A 3 -14.27 -1.64 -5.19
N ALA A 4 -14.07 -2.67 -4.37
CA ALA A 4 -15.14 -3.54 -3.87
C ALA A 4 -15.05 -3.69 -2.36
N GLN A 5 -16.22 -3.67 -1.72
CA GLN A 5 -16.39 -3.84 -0.29
C GLN A 5 -16.85 -5.27 0.02
N ALA A 6 -16.16 -5.91 0.95
CA ALA A 6 -16.45 -7.20 1.58
C ALA A 6 -16.86 -7.04 3.05
N ASN A 7 -16.22 -6.11 3.77
CA ASN A 7 -16.46 -5.88 5.20
C ASN A 7 -17.72 -5.03 5.45
N LEU A 8 -18.30 -5.08 6.65
CA LEU A 8 -19.47 -4.26 7.02
C LEU A 8 -19.20 -2.76 6.81
N HIS A 9 -18.00 -2.33 7.17
CA HIS A 9 -17.43 -1.04 6.79
C HIS A 9 -16.25 -1.35 5.87
N CYS A 10 -16.19 -0.74 4.69
CA CYS A 10 -15.02 -0.85 3.82
C CYS A 10 -13.82 -0.30 4.58
N GLU A 11 -12.81 -1.14 4.77
CA GLU A 11 -11.56 -0.75 5.42
C GLU A 11 -10.55 -0.25 4.38
N ASP A 12 -10.69 -0.64 3.12
CA ASP A 12 -9.90 -0.14 1.99
C ASP A 12 -10.18 1.34 1.64
N ARG A 13 -9.12 2.05 1.25
CA ARG A 13 -9.16 3.38 0.63
C ARG A 13 -8.18 3.44 -0.54
N CYS A 14 -8.48 4.31 -1.50
CA CYS A 14 -7.57 4.58 -2.62
C CYS A 14 -7.65 6.04 -3.05
N GLN A 15 -6.53 6.56 -3.53
CA GLN A 15 -6.37 7.96 -3.91
C GLN A 15 -5.62 8.09 -5.23
N LEU A 16 -6.03 9.05 -6.07
CA LEU A 16 -5.31 9.45 -7.27
C LEU A 16 -5.36 10.98 -7.37
N VAL A 17 -4.20 11.63 -7.31
CA VAL A 17 -4.07 13.08 -7.38
C VAL A 17 -3.06 13.45 -8.46
N SER A 18 -3.41 14.38 -9.34
CA SER A 18 -2.47 14.97 -10.30
C SER A 18 -2.40 16.47 -10.03
N GLY A 19 -1.19 17.02 -9.90
CA GLY A 19 -1.01 18.45 -9.65
C GLY A 19 0.27 18.78 -8.87
N PRO A 20 0.29 19.94 -8.17
CA PRO A 20 1.43 20.37 -7.37
C PRO A 20 1.75 19.41 -6.23
N LEU A 21 3.02 19.04 -6.12
CA LEU A 21 3.57 18.13 -5.12
C LEU A 21 4.23 18.88 -3.96
N SER A 22 4.17 20.20 -3.95
CA SER A 22 4.64 21.04 -2.84
C SER A 22 3.66 22.18 -2.59
N ASN A 23 3.82 22.87 -1.47
CA ASN A 23 3.07 24.08 -1.14
C ASN A 23 3.80 25.37 -1.60
N ILE A 24 4.94 25.25 -2.30
CA ILE A 24 5.73 26.38 -2.81
C ILE A 24 5.05 26.96 -4.05
N VAL A 25 4.86 28.29 -4.10
CA VAL A 25 4.29 29.02 -5.26
C VAL A 25 5.14 30.25 -5.57
N PRO A 26 5.49 30.54 -6.86
CA PRO A 26 5.26 29.76 -8.09
C PRO A 26 6.45 28.84 -8.48
N ASN A 27 6.19 27.80 -9.29
CA ASN A 27 7.15 26.82 -9.86
C ASN A 27 7.57 25.61 -9.01
N GLY A 28 6.77 25.19 -8.04
CA GLY A 28 7.02 23.93 -7.31
C GLY A 28 6.87 22.67 -8.19
N PRO A 29 7.44 21.52 -7.77
CA PRO A 29 7.32 20.25 -8.49
C PRO A 29 5.84 19.85 -8.64
N SER A 30 5.51 19.22 -9.76
CA SER A 30 4.19 18.66 -10.06
C SER A 30 4.31 17.22 -10.53
N GLY A 31 3.24 16.44 -10.41
CA GLY A 31 3.19 15.06 -10.85
C GLY A 31 1.94 14.33 -10.41
N VAL A 32 2.01 13.00 -10.37
CA VAL A 32 0.86 12.13 -10.06
C VAL A 32 1.17 11.31 -8.81
N PHE A 33 0.30 11.42 -7.81
CA PHE A 33 0.33 10.61 -6.59
C PHE A 33 -0.79 9.57 -6.62
N VAL A 34 -0.44 8.34 -6.24
CA VAL A 34 -1.37 7.22 -6.04
C VAL A 34 -1.21 6.73 -4.61
N GLY A 35 -2.34 6.43 -3.97
CA GLY A 35 -2.37 5.74 -2.69
C GLY A 35 -3.32 4.55 -2.73
N ILE A 36 -2.89 3.43 -2.17
CA ILE A 36 -3.72 2.27 -1.80
C ILE A 36 -3.52 2.06 -0.30
N TYR A 37 -4.60 2.10 0.46
CA TYR A 37 -4.57 1.99 1.91
C TYR A 37 -5.54 0.89 2.32
N ASP A 38 -4.99 -0.27 2.66
CA ASP A 38 -5.73 -1.45 3.05
C ASP A 38 -5.80 -1.47 4.57
N GLY A 39 -7.00 -1.25 5.10
CA GLY A 39 -7.23 -1.05 6.53
C GLY A 39 -7.61 -2.34 7.22
N HIS A 40 -7.29 -2.44 8.52
CA HIS A 40 -7.70 -3.58 9.33
C HIS A 40 -7.99 -3.18 10.78
N GLY A 41 -8.89 -3.95 11.41
CA GLY A 41 -9.31 -3.69 12.79
C GLY A 41 -10.31 -2.54 12.93
N GLY A 42 -10.68 -1.91 11.82
CA GLY A 42 -11.53 -0.75 11.65
C GLY A 42 -11.06 0.14 10.49
N GLU A 43 -11.96 0.95 9.94
CA GLU A 43 -11.73 1.80 8.77
C GLU A 43 -11.08 3.16 9.08
N ILE A 44 -10.89 3.48 10.37
CA ILE A 44 -10.45 4.82 10.80
C ILE A 44 -8.98 5.07 10.40
N CYS A 45 -8.11 4.07 10.51
CA CYS A 45 -6.68 4.26 10.19
C CYS A 45 -6.46 4.52 8.70
N SER A 46 -7.04 3.70 7.81
CA SER A 46 -6.92 3.90 6.36
C SER A 46 -7.57 5.21 5.89
N GLN A 47 -8.70 5.61 6.50
CA GLN A 47 -9.29 6.93 6.26
C GLN A 47 -8.36 8.06 6.72
N PHE A 48 -7.73 7.92 7.90
CA PHE A 48 -6.77 8.90 8.40
C PHE A 48 -5.57 9.04 7.45
N VAL A 49 -5.02 7.93 6.96
CA VAL A 49 -3.94 7.94 5.96
C VAL A 49 -4.37 8.67 4.69
N LEU A 50 -5.57 8.40 4.17
CA LEU A 50 -6.12 9.10 2.99
C LEU A 50 -6.16 10.62 3.17
N ASP A 51 -6.53 11.09 4.36
CA ASP A 51 -6.69 12.51 4.65
C ASP A 51 -5.35 13.24 4.90
N HIS A 52 -4.30 12.53 5.31
CA HIS A 52 -3.04 13.13 5.79
C HIS A 52 -1.83 12.85 4.91
N LEU A 53 -1.63 11.62 4.43
CA LEU A 53 -0.34 11.17 3.88
C LEU A 53 0.13 12.04 2.70
N PHE A 54 -0.77 12.36 1.76
CA PHE A 54 -0.40 13.21 0.62
C PHE A 54 -0.05 14.64 1.05
N ASN A 55 -0.73 15.19 2.06
CA ASN A 55 -0.43 16.52 2.58
C ASN A 55 0.89 16.55 3.36
N ASP A 56 1.18 15.49 4.12
CA ASP A 56 2.46 15.31 4.80
C ASP A 56 3.60 15.19 3.79
N LEU A 57 3.39 14.46 2.69
CA LEU A 57 4.33 14.40 1.57
C LEU A 57 4.57 15.76 0.94
N LYS A 58 3.52 16.55 0.67
CA LYS A 58 3.69 17.92 0.15
C LYS A 58 4.48 18.80 1.11
N THR A 59 4.27 18.63 2.41
CA THR A 59 5.00 19.35 3.45
C THR A 59 6.47 18.94 3.47
N ALA A 60 6.77 17.64 3.44
CA ALA A 60 8.13 17.13 3.34
C ALA A 60 8.84 17.67 2.09
N ILE A 61 8.23 17.55 0.91
CA ILE A 61 8.80 18.10 -0.33
C ILE A 61 9.04 19.62 -0.22
N THR A 62 8.15 20.36 0.45
CA THR A 62 8.32 21.80 0.67
C THR A 62 9.52 22.08 1.58
N ASN A 63 9.70 21.31 2.66
CA ASN A 63 10.83 21.44 3.58
C ASN A 63 12.16 21.10 2.91
N HIS A 64 12.14 20.19 1.94
CA HIS A 64 13.28 19.85 1.08
C HIS A 64 13.41 20.75 -0.16
N HIS A 65 12.78 21.93 -0.14
CA HIS A 65 12.86 22.93 -1.21
C HIS A 65 12.48 22.41 -2.61
N GLY A 66 11.51 21.49 -2.67
CA GLY A 66 11.05 20.87 -3.92
C GLY A 66 11.87 19.67 -4.38
N HIS A 67 12.95 19.31 -3.67
CA HIS A 67 13.76 18.15 -4.03
C HIS A 67 13.07 16.86 -3.60
N MET A 68 12.98 15.93 -4.54
CA MET A 68 12.60 14.55 -4.27
C MET A 68 13.87 13.74 -4.08
N ASP A 69 14.46 13.87 -2.90
CA ASP A 69 15.60 13.05 -2.48
C ASP A 69 15.16 11.58 -2.30
N ASP A 70 16.04 10.63 -2.64
CA ASP A 70 15.89 9.16 -2.88
C ASP A 70 14.95 8.37 -1.92
N GLY A 71 13.71 8.81 -1.78
CA GLY A 71 12.74 8.32 -0.79
C GLY A 71 12.69 9.07 0.54
N THR A 72 13.61 10.00 0.85
CA THR A 72 13.64 10.70 2.15
C THR A 72 12.31 11.41 2.46
N VAL A 73 11.77 12.15 1.49
CA VAL A 73 10.48 12.86 1.63
C VAL A 73 9.29 11.92 1.85
N LEU A 74 9.35 10.71 1.30
CA LEU A 74 8.32 9.68 1.50
C LEU A 74 8.45 9.05 2.89
N GLN A 75 9.66 8.80 3.39
CA GLN A 75 9.85 8.32 4.76
C GLN A 75 9.36 9.34 5.78
N GLU A 76 9.69 10.61 5.60
CA GLU A 76 9.21 11.70 6.46
C GLU A 76 7.69 11.82 6.45
N ALA A 77 7.06 11.68 5.27
CA ALA A 77 5.60 11.70 5.17
C ALA A 77 4.95 10.55 5.98
N TYR A 78 5.47 9.32 5.84
CA TYR A 78 4.94 8.16 6.58
C TYR A 78 5.15 8.33 8.09
N LEU A 79 6.32 8.80 8.53
CA LEU A 79 6.61 9.07 9.94
C LEU A 79 5.73 10.19 10.52
N SER A 80 5.48 11.24 9.75
CA SER A 80 4.57 12.33 10.13
C SER A 80 3.14 11.79 10.32
N THR A 81 2.63 11.06 9.32
CA THR A 81 1.28 10.50 9.36
C THR A 81 1.11 9.50 10.51
N GLU A 82 2.10 8.62 10.73
CA GLU A 82 2.15 7.71 11.88
C GLU A 82 2.11 8.46 13.21
N GLY A 83 2.96 9.49 13.37
CA GLY A 83 3.00 10.29 14.60
C GLY A 83 1.67 10.99 14.88
N LEU A 84 1.02 11.53 13.85
CA LEU A 84 -0.29 12.15 13.97
C LEU A 84 -1.38 11.13 14.33
N PHE A 85 -1.32 9.91 13.79
CA PHE A 85 -2.25 8.83 14.14
C PHE A 85 -2.03 8.35 15.58
N LEU A 86 -0.78 8.18 16.02
CA LEU A 86 -0.47 7.86 17.42
C LEU A 86 -1.02 8.90 18.39
N GLU A 87 -0.91 10.20 18.06
CA GLU A 87 -1.52 11.27 18.86
C GLU A 87 -3.05 11.18 18.88
N LEU A 88 -3.69 10.79 17.76
CA LEU A 88 -5.12 10.51 17.73
C LEU A 88 -5.48 9.34 18.67
N VAL A 89 -4.71 8.25 18.65
CA VAL A 89 -4.90 7.09 19.54
C VAL A 89 -4.78 7.51 21.01
N ARG A 90 -3.72 8.25 21.38
CA ARG A 90 -3.50 8.74 22.75
C ARG A 90 -4.64 9.60 23.25
N ARG A 91 -5.09 10.57 22.44
CA ARG A 91 -6.17 11.50 22.81
C ARG A 91 -7.50 10.80 23.06
N ASN A 92 -7.75 9.68 22.37
CA ASN A 92 -9.00 8.95 22.44
C ASN A 92 -8.88 7.63 23.23
N TRP A 93 -7.77 7.40 23.92
CA TRP A 93 -7.46 6.11 24.54
C TRP A 93 -8.55 5.61 25.51
N GLU A 94 -9.08 6.52 26.34
CA GLU A 94 -10.10 6.17 27.34
C GLU A 94 -11.48 5.94 26.72
N GLN A 95 -11.81 6.61 25.60
CA GLN A 95 -13.12 6.52 24.97
C GLN A 95 -13.20 5.43 23.90
N ILE A 96 -12.12 5.24 23.13
CA ILE A 96 -12.05 4.34 21.98
C ILE A 96 -10.70 3.59 21.99
N PRO A 97 -10.42 2.74 23.02
CA PRO A 97 -9.14 2.03 23.13
C PRO A 97 -8.84 1.13 21.92
N LYS A 98 -9.88 0.66 21.23
CA LYS A 98 -9.75 -0.15 20.01
C LYS A 98 -8.99 0.57 18.89
N LEU A 99 -8.92 1.91 18.88
CA LEU A 99 -8.10 2.66 17.92
C LEU A 99 -6.64 2.19 17.91
N ALA A 100 -6.09 1.80 19.06
CA ALA A 100 -4.71 1.27 19.13
C ALA A 100 -4.51 -0.07 18.39
N SER A 101 -5.60 -0.77 18.05
CA SER A 101 -5.59 -2.01 17.27
C SER A 101 -5.99 -1.83 15.81
N MET A 102 -6.26 -0.59 15.39
CA MET A 102 -6.54 -0.26 13.99
C MET A 102 -5.24 0.08 13.29
N GLY A 103 -5.06 -0.43 12.09
CA GLY A 103 -3.91 -0.15 11.26
C GLY A 103 -4.28 -0.08 9.79
N SER A 104 -3.31 0.31 8.97
CA SER A 104 -3.44 0.28 7.53
C SER A 104 -2.11 -0.03 6.86
N CYS A 105 -2.13 -1.02 5.98
CA CYS A 105 -1.13 -1.16 4.93
C CYS A 105 -1.16 0.07 4.03
N CYS A 106 -0.01 0.58 3.65
CA CYS A 106 0.11 1.81 2.88
C CYS A 106 1.06 1.60 1.71
N LEU A 107 0.51 1.61 0.50
CA LEU A 107 1.25 1.64 -0.75
C LEU A 107 1.04 3.00 -1.40
N SER A 108 2.12 3.72 -1.67
CA SER A 108 2.09 4.95 -2.44
C SER A 108 2.98 4.91 -3.67
N GLY A 109 2.49 5.50 -4.76
CA GLY A 109 3.21 5.74 -6.00
C GLY A 109 3.32 7.23 -6.26
N LEU A 110 4.49 7.72 -6.63
CA LEU A 110 4.72 9.12 -6.97
C LEU A 110 5.47 9.22 -8.29
N VAL A 111 4.77 9.69 -9.32
CA VAL A 111 5.34 9.96 -10.64
C VAL A 111 5.73 11.43 -10.72
N HIS A 112 7.02 11.70 -10.93
CA HIS A 112 7.55 13.05 -11.12
C HIS A 112 8.70 13.00 -12.14
N GLY A 113 8.61 13.82 -13.20
CA GLY A 113 9.54 13.73 -14.33
C GLY A 113 9.48 12.35 -14.98
N ASN A 114 10.63 11.70 -15.13
CA ASN A 114 10.76 10.33 -15.63
C ASN A 114 10.90 9.28 -14.51
N LYS A 115 10.64 9.64 -13.24
CA LYS A 115 10.78 8.71 -12.11
C LYS A 115 9.42 8.33 -11.54
N LEU A 116 9.29 7.06 -11.21
CA LEU A 116 8.25 6.51 -10.34
C LEU A 116 8.90 6.09 -9.03
N TYR A 117 8.49 6.71 -7.92
CA TYR A 117 8.82 6.24 -6.59
C TYR A 117 7.69 5.38 -6.06
N VAL A 118 8.01 4.17 -5.59
CA VAL A 118 7.06 3.25 -4.95
C VAL A 118 7.48 3.07 -3.50
N ALA A 119 6.64 3.49 -2.56
CA ALA A 119 6.82 3.29 -1.13
C ALA A 119 5.76 2.31 -0.62
N ASN A 120 6.17 1.26 0.08
CA ASN A 120 5.26 0.23 0.60
C ASN A 120 5.53 -0.10 2.07
N ALA A 121 4.50 0.02 2.90
CA ALA A 121 4.44 -0.45 4.27
C ALA A 121 3.22 -1.37 4.43
N GLY A 122 3.39 -2.65 4.12
CA GLY A 122 2.32 -3.64 4.10
C GLY A 122 2.49 -4.61 2.94
N ASP A 123 1.41 -5.31 2.59
CA ASP A 123 1.36 -6.34 1.56
C ASP A 123 0.46 -6.00 0.37
N SER A 124 0.03 -4.74 0.27
CA SER A 124 -0.37 -4.14 -1.00
C SER A 124 0.81 -4.14 -1.98
N ARG A 125 0.53 -4.17 -3.28
CA ARG A 125 1.57 -4.37 -4.31
C ARG A 125 1.42 -3.45 -5.53
N ALA A 126 2.57 -3.03 -6.06
CA ALA A 126 2.71 -2.33 -7.34
C ALA A 126 3.42 -3.19 -8.39
N VAL A 127 2.86 -3.28 -9.60
CA VAL A 127 3.39 -4.07 -10.72
C VAL A 127 3.41 -3.23 -11.99
N VAL A 128 4.58 -3.06 -12.60
CA VAL A 128 4.75 -2.38 -13.89
C VAL A 128 4.76 -3.39 -15.03
N ALA A 129 4.17 -3.00 -16.16
CA ALA A 129 4.19 -3.75 -17.39
C ALA A 129 4.86 -2.95 -18.50
N ARG A 130 5.81 -3.61 -19.17
CA ARG A 130 6.65 -3.03 -20.22
C ARG A 130 6.61 -3.89 -21.46
N TRP A 131 6.44 -3.29 -22.64
CA TRP A 131 6.66 -3.96 -23.92
C TRP A 131 6.82 -2.97 -25.06
N ALA A 132 7.68 -3.31 -26.02
CA ALA A 132 7.84 -2.53 -27.24
C ALA A 132 6.67 -2.75 -28.22
N ASP A 133 6.47 -1.82 -29.15
CA ASP A 133 5.50 -2.01 -30.23
C ASP A 133 5.85 -3.25 -31.06
N GLY A 134 4.88 -4.14 -31.24
CA GLY A 134 5.07 -5.42 -31.92
C GLY A 134 5.50 -6.59 -31.03
N GLU A 135 5.81 -6.36 -29.74
CA GLU A 135 6.03 -7.45 -28.79
C GLU A 135 4.71 -8.03 -28.26
N GLU A 136 4.55 -9.35 -28.42
CA GLU A 136 3.36 -10.05 -27.95
C GLU A 136 3.36 -10.26 -26.43
N GLN A 137 4.54 -10.51 -25.84
CA GLN A 137 4.70 -10.86 -24.42
C GLN A 137 5.17 -9.65 -23.61
N PRO A 138 4.40 -9.16 -22.63
CA PRO A 138 4.84 -8.08 -21.77
C PRO A 138 5.88 -8.55 -20.75
N HIS A 139 6.89 -7.73 -20.50
CA HIS A 139 7.76 -7.86 -19.34
C HIS A 139 7.00 -7.35 -18.10
N VAL A 140 6.87 -8.22 -17.10
CA VAL A 140 6.13 -7.97 -15.86
C VAL A 140 7.11 -7.84 -14.71
N GLN A 141 7.07 -6.73 -13.99
CA GLN A 141 7.96 -6.50 -12.85
C GLN A 141 7.20 -5.97 -11.65
N GLN A 142 7.36 -6.64 -10.51
CA GLN A 142 6.92 -6.14 -9.22
C GLN A 142 7.88 -5.04 -8.72
N LEU A 143 7.31 -3.91 -8.32
CA LEU A 143 8.06 -2.73 -7.86
C LEU A 143 8.08 -2.57 -6.33
N SER A 144 7.21 -3.27 -5.60
CA SER A 144 7.13 -3.26 -4.14
C SER A 144 7.58 -4.59 -3.53
N THR A 145 8.09 -4.57 -2.30
CA THR A 145 8.21 -5.79 -1.49
C THR A 145 6.95 -5.94 -0.65
N ASP A 146 6.35 -7.13 -0.61
CA ASP A 146 5.16 -7.38 0.20
C ASP A 146 5.61 -7.77 1.61
N HIS A 147 5.32 -6.92 2.58
CA HIS A 147 5.74 -7.08 3.98
C HIS A 147 4.84 -8.03 4.75
N ASN A 148 4.65 -9.24 4.24
CA ASN A 148 3.77 -10.27 4.79
C ASN A 148 4.56 -11.40 5.47
N ALA A 149 4.13 -11.80 6.67
CA ALA A 149 4.73 -12.86 7.46
C ALA A 149 4.65 -14.24 6.82
N ASN A 150 3.87 -14.44 5.75
CA ASN A 150 3.90 -15.67 4.97
C ASN A 150 5.16 -15.77 4.08
N ASP A 151 5.83 -14.67 3.79
CA ASP A 151 7.13 -14.66 3.13
C ASP A 151 8.25 -14.99 4.13
N GLU A 152 9.09 -15.98 3.79
CA GLU A 152 10.20 -16.41 4.64
C GLU A 152 11.28 -15.34 4.80
N ALA A 153 11.58 -14.57 3.76
CA ALA A 153 12.57 -13.50 3.82
C ALA A 153 12.12 -12.39 4.78
N ILE A 154 10.83 -12.03 4.74
CA ILE A 154 10.23 -11.07 5.67
C ILE A 154 10.24 -11.58 7.11
N ARG A 155 9.96 -12.87 7.33
CA ARG A 155 10.11 -13.48 8.66
C ARG A 155 11.54 -13.41 9.15
N ASN A 156 12.51 -13.75 8.30
CA ASN A 156 13.92 -13.73 8.64
C ASN A 156 14.42 -12.31 8.96
N GLU A 157 14.00 -11.30 8.20
CA GLU A 157 14.27 -9.88 8.49
C GLU A 157 13.76 -9.52 9.89
N LEU A 158 12.48 -9.75 10.18
CA LEU A 158 11.90 -9.36 11.46
C LEU A 158 12.49 -10.16 12.63
N THR A 159 12.78 -11.44 12.45
CA THR A 159 13.47 -12.25 13.48
C THR A 159 14.87 -11.73 13.78
N ALA A 160 15.63 -11.27 12.77
CA ALA A 160 16.95 -10.72 12.98
C ALA A 160 16.93 -9.42 13.81
N GLU A 161 15.86 -8.63 13.72
CA GLU A 161 15.65 -7.41 14.51
C GLU A 161 15.08 -7.67 15.91
N HIS A 162 14.52 -8.86 16.12
CA HIS A 162 13.94 -9.30 17.39
C HIS A 162 14.53 -10.63 17.88
N PRO A 163 15.86 -10.74 18.06
CA PRO A 163 16.52 -12.00 18.43
C PRO A 163 16.14 -12.52 19.83
N ASP A 164 15.59 -11.65 20.67
CA ASP A 164 15.12 -11.89 22.03
C ASP A 164 13.63 -12.24 22.12
N ASP A 165 12.92 -12.34 20.99
CA ASP A 165 11.50 -12.65 20.92
C ASP A 165 11.22 -14.00 20.21
N PRO A 166 11.30 -15.13 20.93
CA PRO A 166 11.08 -16.45 20.34
C PRO A 166 9.64 -16.69 19.90
N ASP A 167 8.69 -15.87 20.37
CA ASP A 167 7.25 -15.99 20.10
C ASP A 167 6.78 -14.99 19.03
N LEU A 168 7.71 -14.43 18.24
CA LEU A 168 7.45 -13.38 17.26
C LEU A 168 6.44 -13.81 16.19
N PHE A 169 6.46 -15.08 15.78
CA PHE A 169 5.53 -15.64 14.81
C PHE A 169 4.77 -16.83 15.37
N ARG A 170 3.47 -16.91 15.06
CA ARG A 170 2.63 -18.08 15.33
C ARG A 170 1.84 -18.41 14.07
N VAL A 171 1.69 -19.70 13.76
CA VAL A 171 0.81 -20.14 12.66
C VAL A 171 -0.61 -20.22 13.18
N VAL A 172 -1.53 -19.49 12.53
CA VAL A 172 -2.96 -19.47 12.87
C VAL A 172 -3.75 -19.72 11.59
N ASN A 173 -4.58 -20.76 11.57
CA ASN A 173 -5.38 -21.17 10.42
C ASN A 173 -4.54 -21.36 9.13
N GLY A 174 -3.32 -21.88 9.27
CA GLY A 174 -2.42 -22.13 8.13
C GLY A 174 -1.59 -20.93 7.67
N SER A 175 -1.79 -19.73 8.22
CA SER A 175 -1.01 -18.54 7.89
C SER A 175 -0.06 -18.14 9.03
N HIS A 176 1.14 -17.70 8.69
CA HIS A 176 2.05 -17.09 9.64
C HIS A 176 1.53 -15.71 10.07
N ARG A 177 1.50 -15.45 11.38
CA ARG A 177 1.07 -14.17 11.94
C ARG A 177 2.07 -13.67 12.99
N VAL A 178 2.38 -12.38 12.93
CA VAL A 178 3.13 -11.64 13.96
C VAL A 178 2.36 -11.72 15.27
N ARG A 179 2.98 -12.27 16.31
CA ARG A 179 2.40 -12.55 17.64
C ARG A 179 1.07 -13.33 17.58
N GLY A 180 0.81 -14.06 16.49
CA GLY A 180 -0.47 -14.74 16.25
C GLY A 180 -1.65 -13.80 15.96
N ARG A 181 -1.41 -12.51 15.66
CA ARG A 181 -2.45 -11.49 15.48
C ARG A 181 -2.63 -11.09 14.02
N ILE A 182 -1.57 -10.62 13.37
CA ILE A 182 -1.63 -9.97 12.05
C ILE A 182 -0.63 -10.59 11.08
N GLN A 183 -0.94 -10.57 9.78
CA GLN A 183 -0.04 -11.12 8.76
C GLN A 183 1.00 -10.10 8.29
N VAL A 184 0.73 -8.81 8.35
CA VAL A 184 1.71 -7.79 7.94
C VAL A 184 2.73 -7.47 9.02
N THR A 185 3.93 -7.11 8.57
CA THR A 185 5.05 -6.70 9.42
C THR A 185 5.30 -5.19 9.38
N ARG A 186 4.62 -4.49 8.45
CA ARG A 186 4.66 -3.04 8.32
C ARG A 186 3.25 -2.50 8.09
N ALA A 187 2.91 -1.42 8.77
CA ALA A 187 1.63 -0.70 8.67
C ALA A 187 1.74 0.62 9.44
N ILE A 188 0.93 1.61 9.05
CA ILE A 188 0.61 2.77 9.90
C ILE A 188 -0.43 2.33 10.94
N GLY A 189 -0.34 2.81 12.18
CA GLY A 189 -1.22 2.39 13.28
C GLY A 189 -0.77 1.10 13.97
N ASP A 190 -1.67 0.21 14.37
CA ASP A 190 -1.33 -1.02 15.14
C ASP A 190 -0.48 -0.77 16.39
N GLU A 191 -0.73 0.34 17.08
CA GLU A 191 0.07 0.79 18.21
C GLU A 191 0.21 -0.24 19.34
N TYR A 192 -0.79 -1.13 19.46
CA TYR A 192 -0.77 -2.26 20.40
C TYR A 192 0.36 -3.29 20.16
N LEU A 193 1.00 -3.26 18.98
CA LEU A 193 2.18 -4.07 18.63
C LEU A 193 3.47 -3.23 18.58
N LYS A 194 3.37 -1.91 18.77
CA LYS A 194 4.51 -0.98 18.70
C LYS A 194 4.97 -0.50 20.07
N SER A 195 4.05 -0.37 21.03
CA SER A 195 4.35 0.20 22.35
C SER A 195 3.62 -0.50 23.50
N ASN A 196 4.31 -0.66 24.65
CA ASN A 196 3.68 -1.11 25.90
C ASN A 196 2.64 -0.11 26.44
N GLU A 197 2.65 1.14 25.97
CA GLU A 197 1.70 2.19 26.36
C GLU A 197 0.23 1.73 26.22
N PHE A 198 -0.04 0.93 25.19
CA PHE A 198 -1.37 0.42 24.84
C PHE A 198 -1.58 -1.05 25.22
N ASN A 199 -0.59 -1.70 25.83
CA ASN A 199 -0.73 -3.08 26.30
C ASN A 199 -1.35 -3.16 27.71
N ARG A 200 -2.50 -2.52 27.91
CA ARG A 200 -3.19 -2.40 29.21
C ARG A 200 -4.69 -2.13 29.05
N ASP A 201 -5.44 -2.27 30.14
CA ASP A 201 -6.83 -1.79 30.16
C ASP A 201 -6.87 -0.28 29.86
N PRO A 202 -7.87 0.21 29.08
CA PRO A 202 -9.11 -0.47 28.69
C PRO A 202 -9.06 -1.26 27.37
N LEU A 203 -7.90 -1.54 26.77
CA LEU A 203 -7.83 -2.38 25.56
C LEU A 203 -8.25 -3.83 25.85
N GLU A 204 -9.08 -4.37 24.96
CA GLU A 204 -9.60 -5.74 25.09
C GLU A 204 -8.45 -6.75 25.26
N ALA A 205 -8.63 -7.73 26.15
CA ALA A 205 -7.61 -8.74 26.45
C ALA A 205 -7.11 -9.50 25.20
N ARG A 206 -7.95 -9.63 24.17
CA ARG A 206 -7.56 -10.27 22.89
C ARG A 206 -6.51 -9.48 22.09
N TYR A 207 -6.29 -8.20 22.35
CA TYR A 207 -5.21 -7.43 21.71
C TYR A 207 -4.00 -7.28 22.62
N ARG A 208 -4.15 -7.49 23.94
CA ARG A 208 -3.03 -7.41 24.87
C ARG A 208 -1.98 -8.50 24.57
N GLN A 209 -0.72 -8.09 24.67
CA GLN A 209 0.46 -8.92 24.44
C GLN A 209 0.83 -9.64 25.74
N GLU A 210 1.09 -10.94 25.64
CA GLU A 210 1.53 -11.78 26.77
C GLU A 210 2.92 -11.37 27.28
N ARG A 211 3.79 -10.92 26.37
CA ARG A 211 5.14 -10.44 26.67
C ARG A 211 5.26 -8.93 26.44
N PRO A 212 6.07 -8.21 27.22
CA PRO A 212 6.36 -6.81 26.95
C PRO A 212 7.01 -6.61 25.58
N ILE A 213 6.62 -5.51 24.93
CA ILE A 213 7.21 -5.05 23.67
C ILE A 213 8.53 -4.34 24.02
N ILE A 214 9.66 -4.97 23.75
CA ILE A 214 10.99 -4.40 24.03
C ILE A 214 11.34 -3.31 23.02
N ARG A 215 10.90 -3.49 21.77
CA ARG A 215 10.98 -2.53 20.66
C ARG A 215 9.80 -2.74 19.72
N PRO A 216 9.40 -1.72 18.92
CA PRO A 216 8.24 -1.83 18.05
C PRO A 216 8.32 -3.06 17.14
N ILE A 217 7.28 -3.90 17.16
CA ILE A 217 7.27 -5.15 16.38
C ILE A 217 6.84 -4.88 14.93
N LEU A 218 5.87 -3.98 14.73
CA LEU A 218 5.51 -3.50 13.39
C LEU A 218 6.22 -2.18 13.11
N LYS A 219 6.58 -1.95 11.85
CA LYS A 219 7.15 -0.68 11.38
C LYS A 219 6.13 0.12 10.58
N ALA A 220 6.09 1.44 10.79
CA ALA A 220 5.38 2.34 9.86
C ALA A 220 6.23 2.73 8.65
N LEU A 221 7.56 2.62 8.75
CA LEU A 221 8.48 3.03 7.68
C LEU A 221 8.34 2.14 6.44
N PRO A 222 8.11 2.73 5.25
CA PRO A 222 8.00 1.96 4.02
C PRO A 222 9.38 1.51 3.51
N THR A 223 9.41 0.41 2.75
CA THR A 223 10.49 0.21 1.79
C THR A 223 10.22 1.05 0.56
N ILE A 224 11.25 1.71 0.03
CA ILE A 224 11.12 2.61 -1.11
C ILE A 224 11.97 2.10 -2.27
N ARG A 225 11.38 2.14 -3.46
CA ARG A 225 12.05 1.89 -4.72
C ARG A 225 11.89 3.09 -5.64
N SER A 226 13.00 3.61 -6.14
CA SER A 226 12.99 4.51 -7.31
C SER A 226 13.07 3.66 -8.58
N TYR A 227 12.22 3.98 -9.55
CA TYR A 227 12.15 3.31 -10.84
C TYR A 227 12.18 4.36 -11.94
N ASP A 228 13.18 4.26 -12.83
CA ASP A 228 13.27 5.11 -14.01
C ASP A 228 12.28 4.59 -15.06
N LEU A 229 11.29 5.42 -15.38
CA LEU A 229 10.30 5.12 -16.41
C LEU A 229 10.97 5.14 -17.79
N GLU A 230 10.78 4.06 -18.53
CA GLU A 230 11.28 3.86 -19.89
C GLU A 230 10.16 4.00 -20.92
N PRO A 231 10.43 4.44 -22.16
CA PRO A 231 9.40 4.65 -23.19
C PRO A 231 8.46 3.47 -23.44
N ASN A 232 8.91 2.24 -23.16
CA ASN A 232 8.14 1.02 -23.35
C ASN A 232 7.32 0.61 -22.12
N ASP A 233 7.44 1.33 -20.99
CA ASP A 233 6.56 1.15 -19.84
C ASP A 233 5.16 1.65 -20.20
N ARG A 234 4.16 0.76 -20.15
CA ARG A 234 2.82 1.08 -20.64
C ARG A 234 1.86 1.42 -19.54
N PHE A 235 1.97 0.72 -18.42
CA PHE A 235 1.18 0.99 -17.23
C PHE A 235 1.81 0.41 -15.98
N VAL A 236 1.34 0.91 -14.83
CA VAL A 236 1.57 0.31 -13.51
C VAL A 236 0.22 0.06 -12.83
N ILE A 237 0.10 -1.10 -12.20
CA ILE A 237 -1.04 -1.54 -11.40
C ILE A 237 -0.66 -1.39 -9.94
N PHE A 238 -1.45 -0.65 -9.18
CA PHE A 238 -1.42 -0.62 -7.71
C PHE A 238 -2.67 -1.34 -7.19
N GLY A 239 -2.51 -2.26 -6.25
CA GLY A 239 -3.66 -2.91 -5.63
C GLY A 239 -3.43 -3.37 -4.20
N SER A 240 -4.52 -3.49 -3.43
CA SER A 240 -4.53 -4.11 -2.09
C SER A 240 -4.40 -5.62 -2.19
N ASP A 241 -4.16 -6.29 -1.06
CA ASP A 241 -3.95 -7.73 -1.05
C ASP A 241 -5.20 -8.50 -1.56
N GLY A 242 -6.39 -7.92 -1.43
CA GLY A 242 -7.64 -8.47 -1.96
C GLY A 242 -7.61 -8.70 -3.48
N LEU A 243 -6.79 -7.96 -4.23
CA LEU A 243 -6.48 -8.28 -5.63
C LEU A 243 -5.44 -9.40 -5.74
N TRP A 244 -4.30 -9.22 -5.07
CA TRP A 244 -3.10 -10.04 -5.28
C TRP A 244 -3.18 -11.44 -4.67
N ASN A 245 -4.12 -11.66 -3.75
CA ASN A 245 -4.48 -12.96 -3.22
C ASN A 245 -5.23 -13.83 -4.23
N GLU A 246 -5.82 -13.23 -5.27
CA GLU A 246 -6.66 -13.93 -6.26
C GLU A 246 -6.04 -13.91 -7.67
N VAL A 247 -5.31 -12.85 -8.03
CA VAL A 247 -4.77 -12.64 -9.38
C VAL A 247 -3.24 -12.52 -9.32
N SER A 248 -2.55 -13.35 -10.12
CA SER A 248 -1.09 -13.26 -10.25
C SER A 248 -0.65 -12.01 -11.03
N ASN A 249 0.62 -11.63 -10.91
CA ASN A 249 1.18 -10.46 -11.60
C ASN A 249 0.98 -10.58 -13.13
N ASP A 250 1.31 -11.73 -13.73
CA ASP A 250 1.20 -11.95 -15.18
C ASP A 250 -0.26 -11.94 -15.66
N GLU A 251 -1.17 -12.56 -14.91
CA GLU A 251 -2.60 -12.52 -15.22
C GLU A 251 -3.15 -11.10 -15.16
N ALA A 252 -2.78 -10.33 -14.12
CA ALA A 252 -3.21 -8.95 -13.98
C ALA A 252 -2.75 -8.09 -15.16
N VAL A 253 -1.48 -8.23 -15.57
CA VAL A 253 -0.95 -7.53 -16.75
C VAL A 253 -1.68 -7.95 -18.02
N SER A 254 -1.92 -9.24 -18.22
CA SER A 254 -2.67 -9.75 -19.38
C SER A 254 -4.09 -9.18 -19.46
N ILE A 255 -4.79 -9.11 -18.32
CA ILE A 255 -6.15 -8.54 -18.22
C ILE A 255 -6.13 -7.06 -18.59
N VAL A 256 -5.18 -6.28 -18.04
CA VAL A 256 -5.08 -4.84 -18.35
C VAL A 256 -4.72 -4.63 -19.83
N LYS A 257 -3.80 -5.41 -20.39
CA LYS A 257 -3.42 -5.36 -21.81
C LYS A 257 -4.61 -5.65 -22.74
N GLY A 258 -5.48 -6.59 -22.38
CA GLY A 258 -6.69 -6.94 -23.14
C GLY A 258 -7.91 -6.03 -22.90
N SER A 259 -7.79 -5.05 -21.99
CA SER A 259 -8.90 -4.20 -21.58
C SER A 259 -8.80 -2.79 -22.18
N SER A 260 -9.95 -2.09 -22.26
CA SER A 260 -9.91 -0.64 -22.48
C SER A 260 -9.29 0.06 -21.27
N ARG A 261 -8.60 1.18 -21.48
CA ARG A 261 -7.96 1.95 -20.39
C ARG A 261 -8.94 2.34 -19.28
N SER A 262 -10.15 2.76 -19.66
CA SER A 262 -11.21 3.11 -18.70
C SER A 262 -11.86 1.91 -18.01
N GLY A 263 -11.74 0.70 -18.60
CA GLY A 263 -12.28 -0.55 -18.08
C GLY A 263 -11.29 -1.41 -17.30
N ALA A 264 -9.99 -1.18 -17.44
CA ALA A 264 -8.93 -2.06 -16.93
C ALA A 264 -9.04 -2.38 -15.43
N ALA A 265 -9.19 -1.37 -14.59
CA ALA A 265 -9.34 -1.58 -13.14
C ALA A 265 -10.62 -2.38 -12.79
N LYS A 266 -11.71 -2.18 -13.54
CA LYS A 266 -12.95 -2.94 -13.34
C LYS A 266 -12.84 -4.38 -13.84
N ALA A 267 -12.07 -4.61 -14.90
CA ALA A 267 -11.78 -5.95 -15.41
C ALA A 267 -10.97 -6.76 -14.40
N LEU A 268 -9.92 -6.16 -13.82
CA LEU A 268 -9.16 -6.77 -12.72
C LEU A 268 -10.05 -7.09 -11.52
N LEU A 269 -10.88 -6.12 -11.11
CA LEU A 269 -11.79 -6.31 -9.98
C LEU A 269 -12.77 -7.47 -10.23
N LYS A 270 -13.34 -7.53 -11.43
CA LYS A 270 -14.24 -8.62 -11.81
C LYS A 270 -13.51 -9.97 -11.76
N GLU A 271 -12.32 -10.07 -12.32
CA GLU A 271 -11.55 -11.33 -12.30
C GLU A 271 -11.26 -11.79 -10.87
N ALA A 272 -10.81 -10.88 -10.00
CA ALA A 272 -10.54 -11.21 -8.60
C ALA A 272 -11.80 -11.75 -7.89
N LEU A 273 -12.95 -11.10 -8.08
CA LEU A 273 -14.23 -11.54 -7.51
C LEU A 273 -14.74 -12.85 -8.12
N ASP A 274 -14.57 -13.07 -9.43
CA ASP A 274 -14.90 -14.33 -10.10
C ASP A 274 -14.08 -15.49 -9.48
N LYS A 275 -12.76 -15.32 -9.31
CA LYS A 275 -11.87 -16.33 -8.72
C LYS A 275 -12.19 -16.60 -7.25
N ALA A 276 -12.37 -15.54 -6.45
CA ALA A 276 -12.76 -15.63 -5.06
C ALA A 276 -14.10 -16.37 -4.87
N GLY A 277 -15.08 -16.10 -5.73
CA GLY A 277 -16.36 -16.80 -5.77
C GLY A 277 -16.20 -18.27 -6.15
N ASN A 278 -15.46 -18.58 -7.22
CA ASN A 278 -15.27 -19.94 -7.70
C ASN A 278 -14.60 -20.85 -6.66
N ARG A 279 -13.63 -20.32 -5.88
CA ARG A 279 -13.00 -21.04 -4.76
C ARG A 279 -14.01 -21.49 -3.69
N ASN A 280 -15.16 -20.83 -3.63
CA ASN A 280 -16.26 -21.09 -2.72
C ASN A 280 -17.53 -21.63 -3.41
N ASN A 281 -17.42 -22.12 -4.66
CA ASN A 281 -18.54 -22.59 -5.48
C ASN A 281 -19.67 -21.55 -5.68
N LEU A 282 -19.32 -20.27 -5.71
CA LEU A 282 -20.27 -19.17 -5.86
C LEU A 282 -19.98 -18.38 -7.15
N GLN A 283 -20.99 -18.23 -8.01
CA GLN A 283 -20.83 -17.43 -9.22
C GLN A 283 -20.73 -15.94 -8.87
N TYR A 284 -19.94 -15.19 -9.63
CA TYR A 284 -19.78 -13.74 -9.48
C TYR A 284 -21.10 -12.98 -9.30
N ARG A 285 -22.10 -13.27 -10.15
CA ARG A 285 -23.42 -12.60 -10.11
C ARG A 285 -24.18 -12.79 -8.80
N ASP A 286 -23.87 -13.86 -8.07
CA ASP A 286 -24.50 -14.22 -6.80
C ASP A 286 -23.65 -13.67 -5.65
N LEU A 287 -22.32 -13.75 -5.75
CA LEU A 287 -21.37 -13.14 -4.81
C LEU A 287 -21.61 -11.63 -4.64
N VAL A 288 -21.74 -10.87 -5.73
CA VAL A 288 -21.93 -9.41 -5.64
C VAL A 288 -23.25 -9.01 -4.97
N LYS A 289 -24.24 -9.92 -4.93
CA LYS A 289 -25.56 -9.71 -4.32
C LYS A 289 -25.63 -10.13 -2.85
N LEU A 290 -24.62 -10.82 -2.33
CA LEU A 290 -24.58 -11.16 -0.91
C LEU A 290 -24.68 -9.90 -0.05
N PRO A 291 -25.38 -9.94 1.09
CA PRO A 291 -25.37 -8.84 2.04
C PRO A 291 -23.99 -8.70 2.69
N LEU A 292 -23.70 -7.53 3.25
CA LEU A 292 -22.57 -7.37 4.17
C LEU A 292 -22.99 -7.86 5.56
N PRO A 293 -22.12 -8.53 6.33
CA PRO A 293 -20.72 -8.84 6.03
C PRO A 293 -20.49 -10.18 5.33
N ASP A 294 -21.52 -10.86 4.82
CA ASP A 294 -21.39 -12.23 4.26
C ASP A 294 -20.42 -12.32 3.06
N LYS A 295 -20.21 -11.22 2.34
CA LYS A 295 -19.17 -11.11 1.30
C LYS A 295 -17.77 -11.43 1.81
N ARG A 296 -17.45 -11.11 3.07
CA ARG A 296 -16.14 -11.31 3.68
C ARG A 296 -15.73 -12.77 3.79
N TYR A 297 -16.70 -13.69 3.78
CA TYR A 297 -16.40 -15.13 3.72
C TYR A 297 -15.80 -15.57 2.38
N HIS A 298 -15.93 -14.73 1.34
CA HIS A 298 -15.55 -15.08 -0.03
C HIS A 298 -14.35 -14.27 -0.52
N HIS A 299 -14.30 -12.97 -0.25
CA HIS A 299 -13.24 -12.09 -0.71
C HIS A 299 -12.90 -11.03 0.36
N ASP A 300 -11.77 -10.34 0.19
CA ASP A 300 -11.43 -9.17 0.98
C ASP A 300 -11.98 -7.87 0.35
N ASP A 301 -11.85 -6.75 1.04
CA ASP A 301 -11.94 -5.47 0.35
C ASP A 301 -10.88 -5.42 -0.78
N ILE A 302 -11.19 -4.79 -1.91
CA ILE A 302 -10.29 -4.75 -3.07
C ILE A 302 -10.23 -3.32 -3.57
N SER A 303 -9.03 -2.76 -3.65
CA SER A 303 -8.75 -1.44 -4.22
C SER A 303 -7.73 -1.57 -5.34
N ILE A 304 -8.01 -0.92 -6.48
CA ILE A 304 -7.17 -1.03 -7.68
C ILE A 304 -7.04 0.33 -8.34
N VAL A 305 -5.80 0.75 -8.61
CA VAL A 305 -5.48 1.89 -9.48
C VAL A 305 -4.57 1.39 -10.60
N VAL A 306 -4.92 1.72 -11.84
CA VAL A 306 -4.08 1.48 -13.02
C VAL A 306 -3.69 2.84 -13.56
N LEU A 307 -2.40 3.15 -13.56
CA LEU A 307 -1.85 4.32 -14.23
C LEU A 307 -1.27 3.89 -15.58
N PHE A 308 -1.74 4.50 -16.65
CA PHE A 308 -1.18 4.31 -17.98
C PHE A 308 -0.22 5.45 -18.29
N PHE A 309 0.90 5.11 -18.93
CA PHE A 309 1.85 6.07 -19.44
C PHE A 309 1.57 6.27 -20.93
N ASP A 310 1.33 7.52 -21.33
CA ASP A 310 1.25 7.91 -22.74
C ASP A 310 2.66 8.32 -23.17
N ASP A 311 3.11 7.84 -24.33
CA ASP A 311 4.45 8.00 -24.94
C ASP A 311 5.35 8.96 -24.16
N LEU A 312 6.17 8.40 -23.27
CA LEU A 312 7.06 9.20 -22.43
C LEU A 312 7.92 10.08 -23.35
N PRO A 313 8.07 11.38 -23.03
CA PRO A 313 8.89 12.25 -23.84
C PRO A 313 10.29 11.65 -23.93
N GLU A 314 10.85 11.60 -25.14
CA GLU A 314 12.22 11.13 -25.33
C GLU A 314 13.15 11.86 -24.35
N PRO A 315 14.13 11.17 -23.73
CA PRO A 315 15.06 11.81 -22.84
C PRO A 315 15.76 12.94 -23.59
N VAL A 316 15.49 14.19 -23.18
CA VAL A 316 16.18 15.36 -23.72
C VAL A 316 17.62 15.28 -23.22
N ILE A 317 18.50 14.71 -24.04
CA ILE A 317 19.94 14.83 -23.84
C ILE A 317 20.26 16.30 -24.06
N HIS A 318 20.37 17.07 -22.98
CA HIS A 318 21.03 18.37 -23.05
C HIS A 318 22.50 18.11 -23.40
N GLN A 319 22.82 18.08 -24.69
CA GLN A 319 24.18 18.29 -25.16
C GLN A 319 24.58 19.69 -24.70
N THR A 320 25.37 19.75 -23.63
CA THR A 320 26.07 20.97 -23.24
C THR A 320 27.06 21.28 -24.36
N LEU A 321 26.68 22.17 -25.28
CA LEU A 321 27.61 22.85 -26.17
C LEU A 321 28.48 23.74 -25.30
N THR A 322 29.69 23.27 -24.96
CA THR A 322 30.79 24.15 -24.57
C THR A 322 31.12 25.02 -25.76
N VAL A 323 30.71 26.29 -25.70
CA VAL A 323 31.28 27.34 -26.54
C VAL A 323 32.52 27.84 -25.81
N GLU A 324 33.69 27.45 -26.30
CA GLU A 324 34.95 28.12 -25.95
C GLU A 324 34.91 29.55 -26.51
N VAL A 325 35.27 30.52 -25.67
CA VAL A 325 35.69 31.87 -26.06
C VAL A 325 37.12 32.08 -25.59
#